data_AF-D3SX26-F1
#
_entry.id   AF-D3SX26-F1
#
_cell.length_a   1.000
_cell.length_b   1.000
_cell.length_c   1.000
_cell.angle_alpha   90.00
_cell.angle_beta   90.00
_cell.angle_gamma   90.00
#
_symmetry.space_group_name_H-M   'P 1'
#
loop_
_entity.id
_entity.type
_entity.pdbx_description
1 polymer ?
#
loop_
_entity_poly.entity_id
_entity_poly.type
_entity_poly.pdbx_seq_one_letter_code
_entity_poly.pdbx_strand_id
1 'polypeptide(L)' 'MHPRLGERVRIDIPDELDPDFRWHGEHGLVISLNEDELGPIYAVGLEDHHIVIDARPRDIRPPLSPQGFGDHPSNV' A
#
# COMPACT_ATOMS: atom_id res chain seq x y z
N MET A 1 3.28 2.10 11.91
CA MET A 1 4.28 1.58 10.95
C MET A 1 3.85 2.08 9.58
N HIS A 2 4.72 2.76 8.84
CA HIS A 2 4.41 3.28 7.50
C HIS A 2 4.82 2.26 6.44
N PRO A 3 4.03 2.07 5.37
CA PRO A 3 4.43 1.22 4.26
C PRO A 3 5.75 1.68 3.64
N ARG A 4 6.54 0.74 3.16
CA ARG A 4 7.78 0.99 2.43
C ARG A 4 7.61 0.70 0.94
N LEU A 5 8.52 1.23 0.14
CA LEU A 5 8.61 0.90 -1.27
C LEU A 5 8.72 -0.63 -1.45
N GLY A 6 7.89 -1.19 -2.32
CA GLY A 6 7.80 -2.62 -2.59
C GLY A 6 6.93 -3.42 -1.62
N GLU A 7 6.35 -2.79 -0.59
CA GLU A 7 5.42 -3.48 0.30
C GLU A 7 4.02 -3.58 -0.33
N ARG A 8 3.38 -4.73 -0.11
CA ARG A 8 2.00 -4.99 -0.49
C ARG A 8 1.07 -4.37 0.53
N VAL A 9 0.15 -3.51 0.11
CA VAL A 9 -0.84 -2.83 0.96
C VAL A 9 -2.25 -3.16 0.49
N ARG A 10 -3.22 -3.02 1.39
CA ARG A 10 -4.65 -3.04 1.04
C ARG A 10 -5.16 -1.61 0.98
N ILE A 11 -5.91 -1.28 -0.06
CA ILE A 11 -6.63 -0.01 -0.16
C ILE A 11 -7.83 -0.06 0.80
N ASP A 12 -7.97 0.96 1.63
CA ASP A 12 -8.92 1.04 2.73
C ASP A 12 -9.48 2.46 2.82
N ILE A 13 -10.04 2.97 1.71
CA ILE A 13 -10.64 4.30 1.63
C ILE A 13 -11.98 4.29 2.38
N PRO A 14 -12.13 5.01 3.51
CA PRO A 14 -13.35 4.95 4.31
C PRO A 14 -14.46 5.88 3.81
N ASP A 15 -14.11 6.88 2.99
CA ASP A 15 -15.06 7.86 2.46
C ASP A 15 -15.70 7.35 1.16
N GLU A 16 -17.00 7.03 1.21
CA GLU A 16 -17.77 6.54 0.05
C GLU A 16 -17.98 7.61 -1.03
N LEU A 17 -17.76 8.90 -0.71
CA LEU A 17 -17.85 10.00 -1.67
C LEU A 17 -16.56 10.21 -2.45
N ASP A 18 -15.47 9.54 -2.07
CA ASP A 18 -14.21 9.59 -2.79
C ASP A 18 -14.33 8.85 -4.15
N PRO A 19 -13.95 9.47 -5.28
CA PRO A 19 -13.97 8.80 -6.59
C PRO A 19 -13.17 7.49 -6.65
N ASP A 20 -12.13 7.37 -5.81
CA ASP A 20 -11.28 6.19 -5.70
C ASP A 20 -11.82 5.14 -4.72
N PHE A 21 -12.95 5.41 -4.04
CA PHE A 21 -13.63 4.44 -3.16
C PHE A 21 -13.95 3.12 -3.87
N ARG A 22 -14.08 3.13 -5.20
CA ARG A 22 -14.26 1.91 -6.02
C ARG A 22 -13.14 0.89 -5.87
N TRP A 23 -11.98 1.31 -5.37
CA TRP A 23 -10.81 0.46 -5.10
C TRP A 23 -10.72 0.02 -3.64
N HIS A 24 -11.68 0.39 -2.79
CA HIS A 24 -11.72 -0.06 -1.41
C HIS A 24 -11.71 -1.60 -1.35
N GLY A 25 -10.78 -2.16 -0.57
CA GLY A 25 -10.57 -3.59 -0.43
C GLY A 25 -9.57 -4.20 -1.42
N GLU A 26 -9.17 -3.47 -2.45
CA GLU A 26 -8.18 -3.93 -3.43
C GLU A 26 -6.78 -4.03 -2.83
N HIS A 27 -5.92 -4.83 -3.46
CA HIS A 27 -4.52 -4.98 -3.07
C HIS A 27 -3.60 -4.36 -4.10
N GLY A 28 -2.50 -3.77 -3.61
CA GLY A 28 -1.51 -3.16 -4.48
C GLY A 28 -0.14 -3.11 -3.85
N LEU A 29 0.86 -2.75 -4.66
CA LEU A 29 2.24 -2.58 -4.26
C LEU A 29 2.58 -1.10 -4.20
N VAL A 30 3.27 -0.67 -3.15
CA VAL A 30 3.83 0.68 -3.08
C VAL A 30 4.97 0.78 -4.09
N ILE A 31 4.80 1.60 -5.13
CA ILE A 31 5.80 1.78 -6.19
C ILE A 31 6.49 3.14 -6.13
N SER A 32 5.95 4.10 -5.37
CA SER A 32 6.62 5.37 -5.07
C SER A 32 6.15 5.95 -3.73
N LEU A 33 7.02 6.76 -3.14
CA LEU A 33 6.78 7.51 -1.92
C LEU A 33 7.01 8.99 -2.22
N ASN A 34 5.94 9.79 -2.17
CA ASN A 34 5.96 11.22 -2.39
C ASN A 34 5.48 11.96 -1.12
N GLU A 35 5.67 13.26 -1.05
CA GLU A 35 5.19 14.10 0.05
C GLU A 35 4.72 15.46 -0.51
N ASP A 36 3.53 15.89 -0.08
CA ASP A 36 2.96 17.20 -0.36
C ASP A 36 2.84 18.06 0.92
N GLU A 37 2.31 19.27 0.81
CA GLU A 37 2.09 20.16 1.96
C GLU A 37 1.13 19.57 3.02
N LEU A 38 0.37 18.54 2.66
CA LEU A 38 -0.59 17.84 3.51
C LEU A 38 -0.01 16.49 4.02
N GLY A 39 1.23 16.15 3.66
CA GLY A 39 1.98 14.99 4.13
C GLY A 39 2.23 13.91 3.06
N PRO A 40 2.55 12.68 3.48
CA PRO A 40 2.99 11.62 2.56
C PRO A 40 1.85 11.11 1.66
N ILE A 41 2.22 10.81 0.41
CA ILE A 41 1.39 10.21 -0.63
C ILE A 41 2.10 8.95 -1.14
N TYR A 42 1.37 7.85 -1.22
CA TYR A 42 1.85 6.57 -1.71
C TYR A 42 1.28 6.31 -3.09
N ALA A 43 2.14 6.16 -4.09
CA ALA A 43 1.70 5.64 -5.38
C ALA A 43 1.59 4.12 -5.26
N VAL A 44 0.38 3.59 -5.38
CA VAL A 44 0.07 2.17 -5.24
C VAL A 44 -0.36 1.60 -6.58
N GLY A 45 0.41 0.64 -7.11
CA GLY A 45 0.03 -0.12 -8.28
C GLY A 45 -0.93 -1.24 -7.89
N LEU A 46 -2.17 -1.19 -8.37
CA LEU A 46 -3.15 -2.25 -8.11
C LEU A 46 -2.77 -3.52 -8.87
N GLU A 47 -2.66 -4.63 -8.14
CA GLU A 47 -2.17 -5.90 -8.68
C GLU A 47 -3.09 -6.43 -9.79
N ASP A 48 -4.41 -6.30 -9.61
CA ASP A 48 -5.40 -6.87 -10.52
C ASP A 48 -5.82 -5.91 -11.65
N HIS A 49 -5.51 -4.61 -11.52
CA HIS A 49 -6.12 -3.57 -12.35
C HIS A 49 -5.15 -2.86 -13.31
N HIS A 50 -3.84 -3.18 -13.31
CA HIS A 50 -2.82 -2.52 -14.15
C HIS A 50 -2.87 -0.98 -14.12
N ILE A 51 -3.31 -0.41 -13.01
CA ILE A 51 -3.38 1.03 -12.78
C ILE A 51 -2.59 1.41 -11.53
N VAL A 52 -2.29 2.69 -11.42
CA VAL A 52 -1.65 3.29 -10.25
C VAL A 52 -2.60 4.32 -9.67
N ILE A 53 -2.76 4.30 -8.36
CA ILE A 53 -3.52 5.30 -7.61
C ILE A 53 -2.63 5.98 -6.57
N ASP A 54 -2.93 7.24 -6.28
CA ASP A 54 -2.28 7.98 -5.20
C ASP A 54 -3.13 7.84 -3.93
N ALA A 55 -2.57 7.24 -2.89
CA ALA A 55 -3.28 6.97 -1.64
C ALA A 55 -2.57 7.62 -0.44
N ARG A 56 -3.34 8.14 0.52
CA ARG A 56 -2.76 8.68 1.77
C ARG A 56 -2.61 7.58 2.81
N PRO A 57 -1.77 7.78 3.86
CA PRO A 57 -1.58 6.77 4.92
C PRO A 57 -2.88 6.27 5.57
N ARG A 58 -3.93 7.09 5.56
CA ARG A 58 -5.25 6.75 6.12
C ARG A 58 -6.10 5.87 5.19
N ASP A 59 -5.78 5.88 3.89
CA ASP A 59 -6.51 5.20 2.83
C ASP A 59 -5.87 3.84 2.47
N ILE A 60 -4.81 3.45 3.19
CA ILE A 60 -4.11 2.19 3.00
C ILE A 60 -3.87 1.50 4.34
N ARG A 61 -3.93 0.17 4.32
CA ARG A 61 -3.55 -0.68 5.45
C ARG A 61 -2.34 -1.53 5.06
N PRO A 62 -1.29 -1.57 5.92
CA PRO A 62 -0.25 -2.56 5.75
C PRO A 62 -0.86 -3.97 5.83
N PRO A 63 -0.23 -4.95 5.17
CA PRO A 63 -0.72 -6.30 5.18
C PRO A 63 -0.59 -6.85 6.61
N LEU A 64 -1.59 -7.60 7.07
CA LEU A 64 -1.57 -8.20 8.40
C LEU A 64 -0.50 -9.31 8.53
N SER A 65 0.12 -9.71 7.42
CA SER A 65 1.21 -10.69 7.45
C SER A 65 2.50 -10.00 7.87
N PRO A 66 3.14 -10.45 8.96
CA PRO A 66 4.53 -10.06 9.21
C PRO A 66 5.35 -10.48 7.99
N GLN A 67 6.30 -9.63 7.57
CA GLN A 67 7.38 -10.06 6.68
C GLN A 67 8.11 -11.21 7.37
N GLY A 68 7.68 -12.44 7.11
CA GLY A 68 8.40 -13.64 7.47
C GLY A 68 9.60 -13.74 6.55
N PHE A 69 10.71 -13.13 6.96
CA PHE A 69 12.04 -13.58 6.53
C PHE A 69 12.30 -14.96 7.17
N GLY A 70 11.75 -16.02 6.59
CA GLY A 70 12.48 -17.28 6.45
C GLY A 70 12.97 -17.28 5.00
N ASP A 71 14.26 -17.25 4.69
CA ASP A 71 15.23 -18.25 5.08
C ASP A 71 16.59 -17.63 5.43
N HIS A 72 17.05 -17.89 6.65
CA HIS A 72 18.46 -18.09 6.94
C HIS A 72 18.56 -19.46 7.64
N PRO A 73 18.78 -20.58 6.94
CA PRO A 73 19.53 -21.64 7.55
C PRO A 73 20.94 -21.11 7.76
N SER A 74 21.27 -20.96 9.04
CA SER A 74 22.61 -20.74 9.53
C SER A 74 23.61 -21.65 8.82
N ASN A 75 24.74 -21.05 8.47
CA ASN A 75 26.00 -21.70 8.12
C ASN A 75 26.26 -22.94 9.01
N VAL A 76 26.31 -24.13 8.39
CA VAL A 76 26.97 -25.34 8.91
C VAL A 76 27.68 -26.08 7.78
#